data_AF-A0A6P8HUV1-F1
#
_entry.id   AF-A0A6P8HUV1-F1
#
_cell.length_a   1.000
_cell.length_b   1.000
_cell.length_c   1.000
_cell.angle_alpha   90.00
_cell.angle_beta   90.00
_cell.angle_gamma   90.00
#
_symmetry.space_group_name_H-M   'P 1'
#
loop_
_entity.id
_entity.type
_entity.pdbx_description
1 polymer ?
#
loop_
_entity_poly.entity_id
_entity_poly.type
_entity_poly.pdbx_seq_one_letter_code
_entity_poly.pdbx_strand_id
1 'polypeptide(L)'
;ALESYSQRQADCEEFLKKLVAIDSERLSKTDLLNVDLLKKELQGFIDGSVHKSYLLPINNLEGPQLEFARTLSWMKYNTMEDYKKLFSRLEAFPTQVSELISLLKKGIETGYVPPKVTVIHVPEQIQGILDSTIDGDTKLYG
;
A
#
# COMPACT_ATOMS: atom_id res chain seq x y z
N ALA A 1 -10.12 -0.23 -7.00
CA ALA A 1 -8.99 0.74 -7.08
C ALA A 1 -9.39 2.20 -6.79
N LEU A 2 -9.91 2.98 -7.76
CA LEU A 2 -10.26 4.41 -7.56
C LEU A 2 -11.39 4.59 -6.53
N GLU A 3 -12.41 3.75 -6.62
CA GLU A 3 -13.50 3.70 -5.65
C GLU A 3 -12.97 3.38 -4.25
N SER A 4 -12.07 2.40 -4.13
CA SER A 4 -11.41 2.03 -2.88
C SER A 4 -10.64 3.20 -2.26
N TYR A 5 -9.97 4.01 -3.09
CA TYR A 5 -9.28 5.22 -2.61
C TYR A 5 -10.27 6.29 -2.13
N SER A 6 -11.34 6.52 -2.90
CA SER A 6 -12.38 7.49 -2.56
C SER A 6 -13.09 7.11 -1.26
N GLN A 7 -13.37 5.82 -1.08
CA GLN A 7 -13.94 5.29 0.15
C GLN A 7 -12.99 5.49 1.33
N ARG A 8 -11.70 5.18 1.18
CA ARG A 8 -10.70 5.40 2.23
C ARG A 8 -10.61 6.87 2.65
N GLN A 9 -10.71 7.80 1.70
CA GLN A 9 -10.75 9.23 2.01
C GLN A 9 -12.00 9.58 2.82
N ALA A 10 -13.17 9.13 2.40
CA ALA A 10 -14.43 9.35 3.13
C ALA A 10 -14.37 8.77 4.56
N ASP A 11 -13.81 7.57 4.72
CA ASP A 11 -13.63 6.92 6.03
C ASP A 11 -12.69 7.75 6.93
N CYS A 12 -11.58 8.27 6.38
CA CYS A 12 -10.67 9.16 7.10
C CYS A 12 -11.35 10.46 7.54
N GLU A 13 -12.15 11.08 6.68
CA GLU A 13 -12.91 12.29 6.99
C GLU A 13 -13.96 12.04 8.09
N GLU A 14 -14.68 10.93 8.02
CA GLU A 14 -15.65 10.53 9.03
C GLU A 14 -14.96 10.27 10.38
N PHE A 15 -13.85 9.55 10.36
CA PHE A 15 -13.13 9.20 11.58
C PHE A 15 -12.46 10.43 12.22
N LEU A 16 -11.94 11.36 11.42
CA LEU A 16 -11.42 12.63 11.92
C LEU A 16 -12.51 13.46 12.60
N LYS A 17 -13.72 13.53 12.03
CA LYS A 17 -14.87 14.21 12.67
C LYS A 17 -15.17 13.62 14.05
N LYS A 18 -15.13 12.29 14.18
CA LYS A 18 -15.32 11.60 15.47
C LYS A 18 -14.23 11.98 16.47
N LEU A 19 -12.96 12.01 16.05
CA LEU A 19 -11.84 12.38 16.93
C LEU A 19 -11.88 13.84 17.39
N VAL A 20 -12.35 14.77 16.54
CA VAL A 20 -12.51 16.17 16.90
C VAL A 20 -13.63 16.38 17.93
N ALA A 21 -14.65 15.52 17.93
CA ALA A 21 -15.75 15.58 18.89
C ALA A 21 -15.43 14.95 20.26
N ILE A 22 -14.25 14.33 20.44
CA ILE A 22 -13.85 13.76 21.74
C ILE A 22 -13.56 14.89 22.72
N ASP A 23 -14.18 14.82 23.89
CA ASP A 23 -13.89 15.70 25.03
C ASP A 23 -12.50 15.40 25.60
N SER A 24 -11.54 16.28 25.29
CA SER A 24 -10.14 16.15 25.70
C SER A 24 -9.93 16.23 27.21
N GLU A 25 -10.86 16.84 27.96
CA GLU A 25 -10.73 16.97 29.43
C GLU A 25 -10.94 15.63 30.15
N ARG A 26 -11.58 14.67 29.47
CA ARG A 26 -11.88 13.33 30.00
C ARG A 26 -10.82 12.29 29.65
N LEU A 27 -9.78 12.66 28.91
CA LEU A 27 -8.73 11.77 28.44
C LEU A 27 -7.54 11.72 29.40
N SER A 28 -6.88 10.57 29.46
CA SER A 28 -5.54 10.49 30.04
C SER A 28 -4.54 11.25 29.15
N LYS A 29 -3.37 11.59 29.69
CA LYS A 29 -2.30 12.23 28.90
C LYS A 29 -1.87 11.38 27.70
N THR A 30 -1.85 10.06 27.85
CA THR A 30 -1.50 9.12 26.79
C THR A 30 -2.57 9.08 25.71
N ASP A 31 -3.84 9.05 26.10
CA ASP A 31 -4.95 9.03 25.13
C ASP A 31 -5.04 10.35 24.37
N LEU A 32 -4.79 11.47 25.05
CA LEU A 32 -4.74 12.78 24.41
C LEU A 32 -3.65 12.82 23.33
N LEU A 33 -2.43 12.35 23.65
CA LEU A 33 -1.34 12.25 22.68
C LEU A 33 -1.72 11.34 21.50
N ASN A 34 -2.31 10.17 21.77
CA ASN A 34 -2.75 9.25 20.73
C ASN A 34 -3.79 9.88 19.80
N VAL A 35 -4.76 10.60 20.36
CA VAL A 35 -5.79 11.33 19.60
C VAL A 35 -5.15 12.41 18.72
N ASP A 36 -4.19 13.17 19.25
CA ASP A 36 -3.51 14.23 18.50
C ASP A 36 -2.66 13.68 17.35
N LEU A 37 -1.91 12.60 17.60
CA LEU A 37 -1.14 11.91 16.55
C LEU A 37 -2.05 11.38 15.46
N LEU A 38 -3.16 10.72 15.83
CA LEU A 38 -4.08 10.14 14.88
C LEU A 38 -4.82 11.21 14.06
N LYS A 39 -5.22 12.33 14.69
CA LYS A 39 -5.75 13.50 13.97
C LYS A 39 -4.77 13.99 12.91
N LYS A 40 -3.48 14.12 13.26
CA LYS A 40 -2.43 14.56 12.35
C LYS A 40 -2.22 13.60 11.18
N GLU A 41 -2.21 12.30 11.44
CA GLU A 41 -2.07 11.29 10.37
C GLU A 41 -3.25 11.32 9.39
N LEU A 42 -4.48 11.37 9.89
CA LEU A 42 -5.68 11.39 9.05
C LEU A 42 -5.79 12.69 8.26
N GLN A 43 -5.53 13.84 8.90
CA GLN A 43 -5.52 15.12 8.21
C GLN A 43 -4.43 15.15 7.13
N GLY A 44 -3.23 14.63 7.42
CA GLY A 44 -2.16 14.52 6.43
C GLY A 44 -2.55 13.64 5.23
N PHE A 45 -3.27 12.54 5.45
CA PHE A 45 -3.80 11.72 4.37
C PHE A 45 -4.84 12.47 3.52
N ILE A 46 -5.79 13.15 4.17
CA ILE A 46 -6.84 13.93 3.50
C ILE A 46 -6.22 15.07 2.68
N ASP A 47 -5.34 15.87 3.29
CA ASP A 47 -4.66 16.98 2.64
C ASP A 47 -3.80 16.49 1.46
N GLY A 48 -3.13 15.36 1.62
CA GLY A 48 -2.29 14.76 0.59
C GLY A 48 -3.07 14.18 -0.60
N SER A 49 -4.37 13.90 -0.42
CA SER A 49 -5.20 13.26 -1.47
C SER A 49 -5.28 14.08 -2.76
N VAL A 50 -5.17 15.41 -2.65
CA VAL A 50 -5.18 16.35 -3.79
C VAL A 50 -4.03 16.11 -4.76
N HIS A 51 -2.92 15.53 -4.29
CA HIS A 51 -1.75 15.23 -5.12
C HIS A 51 -1.89 13.93 -5.92
N LYS A 52 -2.95 13.16 -5.67
CA LYS A 52 -3.30 11.93 -6.42
C LYS A 52 -2.16 10.91 -6.49
N SER A 53 -1.44 10.75 -5.39
CA SER A 53 -0.34 9.77 -5.28
C SER A 53 -0.76 8.33 -5.57
N TYR A 54 -2.05 8.01 -5.45
CA TYR A 54 -2.63 6.72 -5.86
C TYR A 54 -2.49 6.44 -7.37
N LEU A 55 -2.26 7.45 -8.22
CA LEU A 55 -1.95 7.27 -9.64
C LEU A 55 -0.46 6.95 -9.89
N LEU A 56 0.36 7.00 -8.85
CA LEU A 56 1.80 6.77 -8.89
C LEU A 56 2.20 5.54 -8.03
N PRO A 57 1.59 4.34 -8.25
CA PRO A 57 1.75 3.19 -7.35
C PRO A 57 3.10 2.46 -7.46
N ILE A 58 4.02 2.92 -8.31
CA ILE A 58 5.32 2.28 -8.55
C ILE A 58 6.44 3.31 -8.57
N ASN A 59 7.58 2.94 -8.01
CA ASN A 59 8.86 3.62 -8.17
C ASN A 59 10.00 2.61 -7.97
N ASN A 60 11.25 3.03 -8.08
CA ASN A 60 12.41 2.14 -7.96
C ASN A 60 12.56 1.51 -6.55
N LEU A 61 11.93 2.09 -5.53
CA LEU A 61 12.05 1.70 -4.12
C LEU A 61 10.80 0.99 -3.58
N GLU A 62 9.65 1.19 -4.20
CA GLU A 62 8.34 0.74 -3.73
C GLU A 62 7.45 0.27 -4.89
N GLY A 63 6.48 -0.58 -4.55
CA GLY A 63 5.47 -1.08 -5.49
C GLY A 63 5.32 -2.60 -5.40
N PRO A 64 4.34 -3.17 -6.11
CA PRO A 64 4.04 -4.60 -6.07
C PRO A 64 5.24 -5.47 -6.49
N GLN A 65 6.14 -4.95 -7.33
CA GLN A 65 7.35 -5.63 -7.78
C GLN A 65 8.41 -5.83 -6.68
N LEU A 66 8.27 -5.20 -5.51
CA LEU A 66 9.14 -5.40 -4.35
C LEU A 66 8.34 -5.89 -3.14
N GLU A 67 7.20 -5.25 -2.89
CA GLU A 67 6.43 -5.45 -1.66
C GLU A 67 5.72 -6.79 -1.60
N PHE A 68 5.40 -7.41 -2.74
CA PHE A 68 4.79 -8.73 -2.74
C PHE A 68 5.74 -9.79 -2.17
N ALA A 69 6.96 -9.88 -2.71
CA ALA A 69 8.00 -10.79 -2.21
C ALA A 69 8.36 -10.49 -0.74
N ARG A 70 8.48 -9.21 -0.38
CA ARG A 70 8.73 -8.78 1.00
C ARG A 70 7.62 -9.25 1.95
N THR A 71 6.36 -9.09 1.56
CA THR A 71 5.21 -9.53 2.36
C THR A 71 5.27 -11.03 2.61
N LEU A 72 5.62 -11.83 1.60
CA LEU A 72 5.78 -13.28 1.74
C LEU A 72 6.94 -13.61 2.70
N SER A 73 8.07 -12.92 2.60
CA SER A 73 9.23 -13.14 3.49
C SER A 73 8.93 -12.95 4.99
N TRP A 74 7.92 -12.14 5.33
CA TRP A 74 7.51 -11.88 6.72
C TRP A 74 6.43 -12.84 7.24
N MET A 75 5.92 -13.73 6.37
CA MET A 75 4.93 -14.71 6.79
C MET A 75 5.57 -15.80 7.65
N LYS A 76 4.76 -16.38 8.53
CA LYS A 76 5.08 -17.65 9.18
C LYS A 76 4.72 -18.80 8.23
N TYR A 77 5.37 -19.94 8.38
CA TYR A 77 5.15 -21.14 7.55
C TYR A 77 5.05 -22.42 8.39
N ASN A 78 4.47 -22.32 9.59
CA ASN A 78 4.52 -23.38 10.60
C ASN A 78 3.26 -24.24 10.63
N THR A 79 2.13 -23.71 10.16
CA THR A 79 0.81 -24.36 10.28
C THR A 79 0.09 -24.42 8.95
N MET A 80 -0.84 -25.35 8.80
CA MET A 80 -1.73 -25.42 7.63
C MET A 80 -2.43 -24.08 7.36
N GLU A 81 -2.86 -23.38 8.41
CA GLU A 81 -3.49 -22.06 8.28
C GLU A 81 -2.54 -21.00 7.72
N ASP A 82 -1.24 -21.09 7.99
CA ASP A 82 -0.27 -20.17 7.41
C ASP A 82 -0.10 -20.38 5.90
N TYR A 83 -0.09 -21.64 5.46
CA TYR A 83 -0.07 -21.95 4.02
C TYR A 83 -1.39 -21.56 3.33
N LYS A 84 -2.55 -21.70 3.99
CA LYS A 84 -3.82 -21.17 3.44
C LYS A 84 -3.76 -19.66 3.21
N LYS A 85 -3.12 -18.90 4.12
CA LYS A 85 -2.90 -17.45 3.93
C LYS A 85 -1.95 -17.17 2.77
N LEU A 86 -0.94 -18.02 2.54
CA LEU A 86 -0.03 -17.88 1.41
C LEU A 86 -0.81 -18.03 0.10
N PHE A 87 -1.58 -19.11 -0.03
CA PHE A 87 -2.37 -19.37 -1.23
C PHE A 87 -3.39 -18.27 -1.50
N SER A 88 -4.11 -17.79 -0.48
CA SER A 88 -5.07 -16.70 -0.68
C SER A 88 -4.41 -15.40 -1.16
N ARG A 89 -3.18 -15.11 -0.73
CA ARG A 89 -2.41 -13.96 -1.25
C ARG A 89 -1.97 -14.16 -2.69
N LEU A 90 -1.47 -15.34 -3.03
CA LEU A 90 -1.07 -15.67 -4.40
C LEU A 90 -2.27 -15.59 -5.36
N GLU A 91 -3.43 -16.11 -4.95
CA GLU A 91 -4.67 -16.05 -5.73
C GLU A 91 -5.20 -14.62 -5.90
N ALA A 92 -5.04 -13.75 -4.90
CA ALA A 92 -5.50 -12.36 -4.95
C ALA A 92 -4.55 -11.44 -5.74
N PHE A 93 -3.28 -11.80 -5.88
CA PHE A 93 -2.26 -10.92 -6.47
C PHE A 93 -2.55 -10.48 -7.92
N PRO A 94 -3.00 -11.35 -8.84
CA PRO A 94 -3.34 -10.94 -10.21
C PRO A 94 -4.42 -9.85 -10.27
N THR A 95 -5.42 -9.92 -9.39
CA THR A 95 -6.47 -8.90 -9.28
C THR A 95 -5.87 -7.57 -8.82
N GLN A 96 -5.03 -7.58 -7.78
CA GLN A 96 -4.33 -6.39 -7.30
C GLN A 96 -3.48 -5.76 -8.41
N VAL A 97 -2.70 -6.55 -9.14
CA VAL A 97 -1.88 -6.05 -10.26
C VAL A 97 -2.75 -5.41 -11.35
N SER A 98 -3.87 -6.02 -11.70
CA SER A 98 -4.81 -5.49 -12.71
C SER A 98 -5.41 -4.14 -12.29
N GLU A 99 -5.73 -4.00 -11.02
CA GLU A 99 -6.19 -2.74 -10.42
C GLU A 99 -5.11 -1.64 -10.47
N LEU A 100 -3.87 -1.97 -10.13
CA LEU A 100 -2.73 -1.04 -10.19
C LEU A 100 -2.43 -0.61 -11.63
N ILE A 101 -2.49 -1.54 -12.60
CA ILE A 101 -2.36 -1.22 -14.04
C ILE A 101 -3.45 -0.22 -14.46
N SER A 102 -4.67 -0.38 -13.95
CA SER A 102 -5.77 0.55 -14.26
C SER A 102 -5.52 1.95 -13.71
N LEU A 103 -4.92 2.06 -12.51
CA LEU A 103 -4.49 3.35 -11.95
C LEU A 103 -3.36 3.99 -12.76
N LEU A 104 -2.35 3.20 -13.16
CA LEU A 104 -1.25 3.69 -14.01
C LEU A 104 -1.75 4.20 -15.36
N LYS A 105 -2.66 3.47 -16.02
CA LYS A 105 -3.34 3.92 -17.24
C LYS A 105 -4.08 5.24 -17.02
N LYS A 106 -4.80 5.36 -15.89
CA LYS A 106 -5.46 6.62 -15.53
C LYS A 106 -4.49 7.77 -15.30
N GLY A 107 -3.34 7.49 -14.68
CA GLY A 107 -2.24 8.44 -14.53
C GLY A 107 -1.77 8.98 -15.88
N ILE A 108 -1.52 8.07 -16.84
CA ILE A 108 -1.16 8.44 -18.22
C ILE A 108 -2.22 9.32 -18.87
N GLU A 109 -3.50 8.92 -18.81
CA GLU A 109 -4.62 9.70 -19.37
C GLU A 109 -4.73 11.12 -18.81
N THR A 110 -4.39 11.29 -17.53
CA THR A 110 -4.59 12.55 -16.80
C THR A 110 -3.30 13.37 -16.63
N GLY A 111 -2.18 12.90 -17.18
CA GLY A 111 -0.87 13.54 -17.06
C GLY A 111 -0.18 13.35 -15.70
N TYR A 112 -0.71 12.49 -14.82
CA TYR A 112 -0.09 12.13 -13.55
C TYR A 112 0.80 10.91 -13.75
N VAL A 113 2.01 11.17 -14.26
CA VAL A 113 3.05 10.14 -14.47
C VAL A 113 4.30 10.50 -13.68
N PRO A 114 5.02 9.50 -13.14
CA PRO A 114 6.24 9.76 -12.39
C PRO A 114 7.37 10.24 -13.32
N PRO A 115 8.34 11.03 -12.81
CA PRO A 115 9.54 11.32 -13.56
C PRO A 115 10.27 10.03 -13.96
N LYS A 116 10.77 9.94 -15.20
CA LYS A 116 11.41 8.72 -15.72
C LYS A 116 12.46 8.11 -14.78
N VAL A 117 13.30 8.96 -14.16
CA VAL A 117 14.38 8.50 -13.26
C VAL A 117 13.85 7.72 -12.05
N THR A 118 12.64 7.99 -11.58
CA THR A 118 12.08 7.33 -10.39
C THR A 118 11.48 5.97 -10.68
N VAL A 119 11.33 5.58 -11.95
CA VAL A 119 10.74 4.29 -12.38
C VAL A 119 11.62 3.48 -13.33
N ILE A 120 12.81 3.99 -13.68
CA ILE A 120 13.65 3.42 -14.73
C ILE A 120 14.06 1.96 -14.48
N HIS A 121 14.14 1.53 -13.21
CA HIS A 121 14.53 0.18 -12.83
C HIS A 121 13.34 -0.77 -12.64
N VAL A 122 12.10 -0.26 -12.61
CA VAL A 122 10.91 -1.09 -12.37
C VAL A 122 10.76 -2.23 -13.39
N PRO A 123 10.98 -2.03 -14.71
CA PRO A 123 10.89 -3.13 -15.66
C PRO A 123 11.89 -4.27 -15.38
N GLU A 124 13.13 -3.93 -15.01
CA GLU A 124 14.16 -4.91 -14.65
C GLU A 124 13.81 -5.67 -13.37
N GLN A 125 13.27 -4.97 -12.36
CA GLN A 125 12.78 -5.60 -11.12
C GLN A 125 11.68 -6.62 -11.39
N ILE A 126 10.72 -6.28 -12.27
CA ILE A 126 9.65 -7.20 -12.68
C ILE A 126 10.25 -8.41 -13.42
N GLN A 127 11.19 -8.18 -14.34
CA GLN A 127 11.85 -9.26 -15.06
C GLN A 127 12.60 -10.20 -14.11
N GLY A 128 13.28 -9.67 -13.10
CA GLY A 128 13.95 -10.47 -12.07
C GLY A 128 12.99 -11.38 -11.29
N ILE A 129 11.75 -10.96 -11.06
CA ILE A 129 10.72 -11.84 -10.47
C ILE A 129 10.30 -12.93 -11.46
N LEU A 130 10.07 -12.59 -12.73
CA LEU A 130 9.64 -13.56 -13.74
C LEU A 130 10.70 -14.64 -14.03
N ASP A 131 11.97 -14.26 -13.97
CA ASP A 131 13.10 -15.15 -14.17
C ASP A 131 13.44 -15.97 -12.92
N SER A 132 12.87 -15.61 -11.76
CA SER A 132 13.13 -16.32 -10.51
C SER A 132 12.58 -17.75 -10.57
N THR A 133 13.43 -18.70 -10.21
CA THR A 133 13.03 -20.10 -10.04
C THR A 133 12.42 -20.30 -8.66
N ILE A 134 11.45 -21.19 -8.56
CA ILE A 134 11.00 -21.73 -7.28
C ILE A 134 11.96 -22.88 -6.93
N ASP A 135 13.23 -22.57 -6.70
CA ASP A 135 14.14 -23.49 -6.04
C ASP A 135 14.05 -23.21 -4.53
N GLY A 136 13.81 -24.25 -3.75
CA GLY A 136 13.60 -24.16 -2.28
C GLY A 136 14.81 -23.66 -1.48
N ASP A 137 15.78 -23.02 -2.14
CA ASP A 137 17.04 -22.49 -1.63
C ASP A 137 17.03 -20.97 -1.81
N THR A 138 16.09 -20.30 -1.14
CA THR A 138 15.78 -18.90 -1.36
C THR A 138 16.85 -17.99 -0.77
N LYS A 139 17.90 -17.70 -1.56
CA LYS A 139 18.78 -16.53 -1.35
C LYS A 139 18.09 -15.19 -1.66
N LEU A 140 16.81 -15.19 -2.04
CA LEU A 140 16.03 -13.97 -2.27
C LEU A 140 15.70 -13.20 -0.98
N TYR A 141 15.97 -13.79 0.20
CA TYR A 141 15.61 -13.20 1.50
C TYR A 141 16.79 -13.06 2.47
N GLY A 142 18.03 -13.02 1.96
CA GLY A 142 19.26 -12.80 2.74
C GLY A 142 19.92 -11.46 2.41
#